data_AF-L1IBC6-F1
#
_entry.id   AF-L1IBC6-F1
#
_cell.length_a   1.000
_cell.length_b   1.000
_cell.length_c   1.000
_cell.angle_alpha   90.00
_cell.angle_beta   90.00
_cell.angle_gamma   90.00
#
_symmetry.space_group_name_H-M   'P 1'
#
loop_
_entity.id
_entity.type
_entity.pdbx_description
1 polymer ?
#
loop_
_entity_poly.entity_id
_entity_poly.type
_entity_poly.pdbx_seq_one_letter_code
_entity_poly.pdbx_strand_id
1 'polypeptide(L)'
;MIYVISSSIQDIYPSSSSSSSSSSSFLGTDALRALSPVIRVTIGWAVLLYTFLFYQSWTKFYAHKKMKDDSKKDTKPPSLMDVKYNSAAGSKYLALNGDRTVGNMLEQSTAFLVALWMHALFINVKSAAQLGWVWLTFRGLYPLVFDLGVPWLLVSTVPDYLVIAALLLPVCQMVL
;
A
#
# COMPACT_ATOMS: atom_id res chain seq x y z
N MET A 1 68.47 19.65 38.04
CA MET A 1 67.77 19.05 39.19
C MET A 1 66.67 20.04 39.61
N ILE A 2 65.60 20.35 38.86
CA ILE A 2 64.67 19.62 37.98
C ILE A 2 64.06 18.40 38.67
N TYR A 3 62.72 18.39 38.77
CA TYR A 3 61.83 17.57 39.61
C TYR A 3 61.83 18.08 41.07
N VAL A 4 60.78 18.68 41.65
CA VAL A 4 59.37 18.27 41.67
C VAL A 4 58.47 19.51 41.89
N ILE A 5 58.13 20.21 40.81
CA ILE A 5 56.92 21.04 40.71
C ILE A 5 56.01 20.26 39.76
N SER A 6 55.39 19.18 40.26
CA SER A 6 54.55 18.30 39.44
C SER A 6 53.49 17.58 40.29
N SER A 7 52.97 18.24 41.31
CA SER A 7 51.87 17.75 42.13
C SER A 7 50.67 18.70 42.18
N SER A 8 50.62 19.71 41.30
CA SER A 8 49.51 20.69 41.26
C SER A 8 48.89 20.88 39.87
N ILE A 9 49.13 19.95 38.92
CA ILE A 9 48.49 19.94 37.60
C ILE A 9 47.89 18.56 37.32
N GLN A 10 47.09 18.03 38.25
CA GLN A 10 46.20 16.90 37.96
C GLN A 10 44.72 17.19 38.24
N ASP A 11 44.38 18.38 38.74
CA ASP A 11 43.00 18.75 39.09
C ASP A 11 42.26 19.60 38.03
N ILE A 12 42.80 19.73 36.80
CA ILE A 12 42.24 20.65 35.77
C ILE A 12 41.50 19.93 34.63
N TYR A 13 41.51 18.60 34.56
CA TYR A 13 40.76 17.87 33.52
C TYR A 13 39.83 16.82 34.13
N PRO A 14 38.50 17.09 34.20
CA PRO A 14 37.57 15.98 34.29
C PRO A 14 37.70 15.18 33.00
N SER A 15 38.02 13.90 33.15
CA SER A 15 38.05 12.91 32.10
C SER A 15 36.73 12.92 31.32
N SER A 16 36.78 13.48 30.11
CA SER A 16 35.69 13.46 29.14
C SER A 16 35.47 12.02 28.66
N SER A 17 34.74 11.24 29.44
CA SER A 17 34.03 10.06 28.97
C SER A 17 32.62 10.48 28.55
N SER A 18 32.54 11.24 27.46
CA SER A 18 31.27 11.61 26.83
C SER A 18 30.73 10.42 26.03
N SER A 19 30.01 9.57 26.74
CA SER A 19 29.01 8.64 26.21
C SER A 19 27.99 9.39 25.35
N SER A 20 28.24 9.44 24.05
CA SER A 20 27.47 10.22 23.06
C SER A 20 26.92 9.31 21.96
N SER A 21 26.32 8.17 22.33
CA SER A 21 25.75 7.22 21.37
C SER A 21 24.34 6.71 21.72
N SER A 22 23.70 7.21 22.78
CA SER A 22 22.41 6.68 23.26
C SER A 22 21.18 7.50 22.84
N SER A 23 21.36 8.69 22.27
CA SER A 23 20.24 9.64 22.02
C SER A 23 19.56 9.44 20.66
N SER A 24 20.23 8.81 19.69
CA SER A 24 19.73 8.65 18.33
C SER A 24 18.74 7.48 18.16
N SER A 25 18.85 6.44 18.99
CA SER A 25 17.94 5.28 18.95
C SER A 25 16.56 5.57 19.55
N PHE A 26 16.50 6.42 20.57
CA PHE A 26 15.26 6.77 21.28
C PHE A 26 14.28 7.57 20.39
N LEU A 27 14.79 8.59 19.68
CA LEU A 27 14.00 9.43 18.76
C LEU A 27 13.37 8.63 17.61
N GLY A 28 14.06 7.59 17.11
CA GLY A 28 13.54 6.73 16.05
C GLY A 28 12.36 5.87 16.50
N THR A 29 12.41 5.32 17.72
CA THR A 29 11.34 4.43 18.21
C THR A 29 10.05 5.16 18.51
N ASP A 30 10.11 6.40 18.99
CA ASP A 30 8.91 7.19 19.31
C ASP A 30 8.22 7.71 18.06
N ALA A 31 8.99 8.16 17.06
CA ALA A 31 8.44 8.54 15.76
C ALA A 31 7.76 7.36 15.05
N LEU A 32 8.38 6.16 15.09
CA LEU A 32 7.77 4.94 14.55
C LEU A 32 6.48 4.55 15.28
N ARG A 33 6.44 4.70 16.61
CA ARG A 33 5.22 4.45 17.40
C ARG A 33 4.12 5.44 17.04
N ALA A 34 4.46 6.72 16.89
CA ALA A 34 3.51 7.76 16.49
C ALA A 34 2.91 7.47 15.11
N LEU A 35 3.73 7.05 14.13
CA LEU A 35 3.30 6.72 12.76
C LEU A 35 2.70 5.31 12.60
N SER A 36 2.74 4.49 13.65
CA SER A 36 2.29 3.10 13.59
C SER A 36 0.88 2.89 13.01
N PRO A 37 -0.12 3.78 13.21
CA PRO A 37 -1.44 3.61 12.59
C PRO A 37 -1.39 3.69 11.05
N VAL A 38 -0.60 4.61 10.50
CA VAL A 38 -0.45 4.82 9.05
C VAL A 38 0.43 3.74 8.42
N ILE A 39 1.44 3.27 9.15
CA ILE A 39 2.23 2.10 8.76
C ILE A 39 1.32 0.87 8.61
N ARG A 40 0.38 0.64 9.55
CA ARG A 40 -0.59 -0.46 9.47
C ARG A 40 -1.50 -0.34 8.25
N VAL A 41 -1.94 0.87 7.89
CA VAL A 41 -2.69 1.09 6.63
C VAL A 41 -1.82 0.76 5.42
N THR A 42 -0.55 1.17 5.40
CA THR A 42 0.37 0.86 4.30
C THR A 42 0.61 -0.64 4.16
N ILE A 43 0.71 -1.36 5.28
CA ILE A 43 0.77 -2.83 5.30
C ILE A 43 -0.55 -3.40 4.77
N GLY A 44 -1.70 -2.88 5.20
CA GLY A 44 -3.02 -3.30 4.70
C GLY A 44 -3.16 -3.09 3.19
N TRP A 45 -2.66 -1.97 2.66
CA TRP A 45 -2.56 -1.69 1.23
C TRP A 45 -1.72 -2.75 0.50
N ALA A 46 -0.53 -3.08 1.03
CA ALA A 46 0.32 -4.10 0.43
C ALA A 46 -0.37 -5.47 0.44
N VAL A 47 -0.96 -5.87 1.57
CA VAL A 47 -1.71 -7.13 1.69
C VAL A 47 -2.85 -7.19 0.68
N LEU A 48 -3.62 -6.10 0.52
CA LEU A 48 -4.71 -6.03 -0.44
C LEU A 48 -4.19 -6.12 -1.89
N LEU A 49 -3.11 -5.42 -2.23
CA LEU A 49 -2.48 -5.50 -3.54
C LEU A 49 -2.04 -6.94 -3.87
N TYR A 50 -1.36 -7.60 -2.93
CA TYR A 50 -0.94 -9.00 -3.13
C TYR A 50 -2.13 -9.96 -3.20
N THR A 51 -3.21 -9.70 -2.46
CA THR A 51 -4.47 -10.45 -2.57
C THR A 51 -5.06 -10.30 -3.97
N PHE A 52 -5.03 -9.10 -4.55
CA PHE A 52 -5.51 -8.85 -5.91
C PHE A 52 -4.61 -9.46 -6.98
N LEU A 53 -3.29 -9.43 -6.82
CA LEU A 53 -2.35 -10.12 -7.71
C LEU A 53 -2.56 -11.64 -7.68
N PHE A 54 -2.80 -12.19 -6.49
CA PHE A 54 -3.15 -13.60 -6.35
C PHE A 54 -4.49 -13.90 -7.05
N TYR A 55 -5.52 -13.08 -6.83
CA TYR A 55 -6.80 -13.19 -7.52
C TYR A 55 -6.67 -13.12 -9.05
N GLN A 56 -5.92 -12.15 -9.58
CA GLN A 56 -5.62 -12.04 -11.02
C GLN A 56 -4.92 -13.29 -11.57
N SER A 57 -4.00 -13.88 -10.81
CA SER A 57 -3.33 -15.12 -11.21
C SER A 57 -4.29 -16.31 -11.19
N TRP A 58 -5.06 -16.44 -10.12
CA TRP A 58 -6.07 -17.48 -9.92
C TRP A 58 -7.12 -17.49 -11.03
N THR A 59 -7.68 -16.32 -11.37
CA THR A 59 -8.71 -16.17 -12.41
C THR A 59 -8.20 -16.63 -13.79
N LYS A 60 -6.93 -16.37 -14.11
CA LYS A 60 -6.28 -16.85 -15.35
C LYS A 60 -6.04 -18.36 -15.36
N PHE A 61 -5.63 -18.95 -14.23
CA PHE A 61 -5.48 -20.40 -14.12
C PHE A 61 -6.83 -21.12 -14.21
N TYR A 62 -7.85 -20.58 -13.55
CA TYR A 62 -9.22 -21.10 -13.64
C TYR A 62 -9.74 -21.03 -15.08
N ALA A 63 -9.55 -19.89 -15.73
CA ALA A 63 -9.88 -19.67 -17.13
C ALA A 63 -9.21 -20.71 -18.04
N HIS A 64 -7.92 -20.95 -17.87
CA HIS A 64 -7.17 -21.93 -18.64
C HIS A 64 -7.66 -23.36 -18.41
N LYS A 65 -7.92 -23.74 -17.15
CA LYS A 65 -8.47 -25.07 -16.83
C LYS A 65 -9.83 -25.28 -17.48
N LYS A 66 -10.73 -24.29 -17.37
CA LYS A 66 -12.07 -24.33 -17.97
C LYS A 66 -12.00 -24.50 -19.49
N MET A 67 -11.17 -23.70 -20.17
CA MET A 67 -10.95 -23.82 -21.62
C MET A 67 -10.37 -25.18 -22.02
N LYS A 68 -9.43 -25.74 -21.23
CA LYS A 68 -8.89 -27.07 -21.49
C LYS A 68 -9.94 -28.18 -21.34
N ASP A 69 -10.85 -28.07 -20.37
CA ASP A 69 -11.92 -29.03 -20.16
C ASP A 69 -13.02 -28.91 -21.23
N ASP A 70 -13.35 -27.69 -21.67
CA ASP A 70 -14.28 -27.45 -22.79
C ASP A 70 -13.71 -27.96 -24.12
N SER A 71 -12.40 -27.82 -24.36
CA SER A 71 -11.73 -28.34 -25.56
C SER A 71 -11.38 -29.83 -25.50
N LYS A 72 -11.78 -30.56 -24.46
CA LYS A 72 -11.90 -32.03 -24.57
C LYS A 72 -13.18 -32.45 -25.31
N LYS A 73 -14.15 -31.53 -25.44
CA LYS A 73 -15.38 -31.71 -26.22
C LYS A 73 -15.27 -31.18 -27.66
N ASP A 74 -14.21 -30.43 -27.97
CA ASP A 74 -13.98 -29.77 -29.25
C ASP A 74 -12.54 -30.03 -29.75
N THR A 75 -12.34 -30.26 -31.05
CA THR A 75 -11.13 -30.89 -31.63
C THR A 75 -9.79 -30.12 -31.54
N LYS A 76 -9.69 -29.01 -30.77
CA LYS A 76 -8.46 -28.19 -30.71
C LYS A 76 -8.15 -27.72 -29.28
N PRO A 77 -7.04 -28.15 -28.65
CA PRO A 77 -6.67 -27.71 -27.31
C PRO A 77 -6.15 -26.26 -27.34
N PRO A 78 -6.69 -25.35 -26.50
CA PRO A 78 -6.32 -23.95 -26.49
C PRO A 78 -5.00 -23.73 -25.74
N SER A 79 -4.18 -22.84 -26.29
CA SER A 79 -2.92 -22.42 -25.69
C SER A 79 -3.17 -21.50 -24.50
N LEU A 80 -2.20 -21.42 -23.58
CA LEU A 80 -2.16 -20.36 -22.54
C LEU A 80 -2.22 -18.95 -23.17
N MET A 81 -1.75 -18.82 -24.41
CA MET A 81 -1.85 -17.58 -25.17
C MET A 81 -3.31 -17.24 -25.51
N ASP A 82 -4.16 -18.21 -25.83
CA ASP A 82 -5.57 -17.93 -26.18
C ASP A 82 -6.39 -17.46 -24.97
N VAL A 83 -6.02 -17.93 -23.78
CA VAL A 83 -6.58 -17.46 -22.49
C VAL A 83 -6.09 -16.06 -22.17
N LYS A 84 -4.79 -15.80 -22.41
CA LYS A 84 -4.16 -14.50 -22.19
C LYS A 84 -4.59 -13.44 -23.21
N TYR A 85 -5.01 -13.86 -24.42
CA TYR A 85 -5.32 -13.00 -25.56
C TYR A 85 -6.75 -13.18 -26.11
N ASN A 86 -7.73 -13.56 -25.27
CA ASN A 86 -9.16 -13.24 -25.46
C ASN A 86 -10.02 -14.08 -26.45
N SER A 87 -9.82 -15.39 -26.64
CA SER A 87 -10.61 -16.16 -27.63
C SER A 87 -11.86 -16.91 -27.12
N ALA A 88 -12.17 -16.96 -25.81
CA ALA A 88 -13.35 -17.69 -25.30
C ALA A 88 -14.29 -16.82 -24.43
N ALA A 89 -15.47 -16.52 -24.95
CA ALA A 89 -16.43 -15.55 -24.41
C ALA A 89 -16.89 -15.81 -22.95
N GLY A 90 -16.99 -17.06 -22.49
CA GLY A 90 -17.45 -17.39 -21.14
C GLY A 90 -16.36 -17.37 -20.05
N SER A 91 -15.09 -17.38 -20.44
CA SER A 91 -13.92 -17.30 -19.54
C SER A 91 -13.30 -15.90 -19.50
N LYS A 92 -13.68 -15.06 -20.48
CA LYS A 92 -13.24 -13.68 -20.67
C LYS A 92 -13.60 -12.78 -19.49
N TYR A 93 -14.80 -12.92 -18.94
CA TYR A 93 -15.29 -12.01 -17.89
C TYR A 93 -14.52 -12.14 -16.57
N LEU A 94 -14.21 -13.37 -16.14
CA LEU A 94 -13.51 -13.59 -14.88
C LEU A 94 -12.03 -13.19 -14.93
N ALA A 95 -11.32 -13.51 -16.03
CA ALA A 95 -9.95 -13.07 -16.23
C ALA A 95 -9.86 -11.54 -16.38
N LEU A 96 -10.84 -10.93 -17.07
CA LEU A 96 -10.97 -9.49 -17.20
C LEU A 96 -11.23 -8.82 -15.84
N ASN A 97 -12.09 -9.39 -14.99
CA ASN A 97 -12.31 -8.89 -13.62
C ASN A 97 -10.98 -8.87 -12.84
N GLY A 98 -10.21 -9.96 -12.87
CA GLY A 98 -8.88 -10.01 -12.25
C GLY A 98 -7.93 -8.92 -12.76
N ASP A 99 -7.85 -8.73 -14.07
CA ASP A 99 -7.00 -7.69 -14.68
C ASP A 99 -7.44 -6.27 -14.33
N ARG A 100 -8.75 -6.00 -14.32
CA ARG A 100 -9.29 -4.68 -13.99
C ARG A 100 -9.19 -4.37 -12.50
N THR A 101 -9.33 -5.37 -11.64
CA THR A 101 -9.13 -5.23 -10.19
C THR A 101 -7.71 -4.77 -9.86
N VAL A 102 -6.69 -5.43 -10.43
CA VAL A 102 -5.28 -5.02 -10.23
C VAL A 102 -4.99 -3.69 -10.90
N GLY A 103 -5.44 -3.48 -12.13
CA GLY A 103 -5.24 -2.22 -12.86
C GLY A 103 -5.79 -1.02 -12.09
N ASN A 104 -7.04 -1.11 -11.63
CA ASN A 104 -7.68 -0.04 -10.87
C ASN A 104 -6.99 0.21 -9.52
N MET A 105 -6.55 -0.84 -8.82
CA MET A 105 -5.76 -0.73 -7.59
C MET A 105 -4.48 0.08 -7.84
N LEU A 106 -3.71 -0.24 -8.88
CA LEU A 106 -2.46 0.44 -9.20
C LEU A 106 -2.68 1.91 -9.62
N GLU A 107 -3.68 2.17 -10.47
CA GLU A 107 -4.04 3.53 -10.93
C GLU A 107 -4.30 4.49 -9.75
N GLN A 108 -4.90 3.97 -8.67
CA GLN A 108 -5.28 4.77 -7.51
C GLN A 108 -4.24 4.76 -6.38
N SER A 109 -3.38 3.74 -6.35
CA SER A 109 -2.40 3.53 -5.28
C SER A 109 -1.42 4.71 -5.15
N THR A 110 -0.93 5.23 -6.28
CA THR A 110 0.05 6.33 -6.25
C THR A 110 -0.53 7.59 -5.60
N ALA A 111 -1.72 8.01 -6.03
CA ALA A 111 -2.40 9.17 -5.45
C ALA A 111 -2.75 8.94 -3.97
N PHE A 112 -3.26 7.75 -3.64
CA PHE A 112 -3.61 7.38 -2.28
C PHE A 112 -2.41 7.39 -1.33
N LEU A 113 -1.32 6.71 -1.67
CA LEU A 113 -0.15 6.61 -0.79
C LEU A 113 0.49 7.98 -0.55
N VAL A 114 0.62 8.79 -1.60
CA VAL A 114 1.13 10.16 -1.46
C VAL A 114 0.22 10.98 -0.55
N ALA A 115 -1.09 10.97 -0.80
CA ALA A 115 -2.06 11.71 0.01
C ALA A 115 -2.07 11.27 1.48
N LEU A 116 -2.04 9.96 1.74
CA LEU A 116 -2.03 9.36 3.07
C LEU A 116 -0.82 9.83 3.87
N TRP A 117 0.38 9.71 3.30
CA TRP A 117 1.62 10.09 3.98
C TRP A 117 1.75 11.59 4.16
N MET A 118 1.36 12.40 3.16
CA MET A 118 1.31 13.86 3.30
C MET A 118 0.38 14.28 4.43
N HIS A 119 -0.85 13.75 4.48
CA HIS A 119 -1.78 14.07 5.55
C HIS A 119 -1.27 13.61 6.93
N ALA A 120 -0.63 12.44 7.00
CA ALA A 120 -0.08 11.92 8.25
C ALA A 120 1.05 12.80 8.80
N LEU A 121 1.96 13.24 7.94
CA LEU A 121 3.15 14.01 8.32
C LEU A 121 2.83 15.47 8.64
N PHE A 122 1.89 16.07 7.91
CA PHE A 122 1.65 17.52 7.99
C PHE A 122 0.37 17.91 8.72
N ILE A 123 -0.63 17.04 8.75
CA ILE A 123 -1.96 17.37 9.29
C ILE A 123 -2.23 16.57 10.56
N ASN A 124 -2.46 15.26 10.43
CA ASN A 124 -2.77 14.41 11.56
C ASN A 124 -2.67 12.90 11.22
N VAL A 125 -1.91 12.16 12.02
CA VAL A 125 -1.67 10.72 11.81
C VAL A 125 -2.94 9.87 12.03
N LYS A 126 -3.78 10.25 13.00
CA LYS A 126 -4.99 9.47 13.36
C LYS A 126 -6.05 9.57 12.26
N SER A 127 -6.35 10.78 11.78
CA SER A 127 -7.31 10.96 10.69
C SER A 127 -6.79 10.36 9.38
N ALA A 128 -5.49 10.49 9.08
CA ALA A 128 -4.87 9.80 7.94
C ALA A 128 -5.14 8.30 7.99
N ALA A 129 -4.90 7.66 9.14
CA ALA A 129 -5.12 6.23 9.30
C ALA A 129 -6.61 5.84 9.16
N GLN A 130 -7.53 6.63 9.74
CA GLN A 130 -8.97 6.37 9.62
C GLN A 130 -9.45 6.43 8.17
N LEU A 131 -9.10 7.50 7.45
CA LEU A 131 -9.39 7.66 6.03
C LEU A 131 -8.73 6.56 5.20
N GLY A 132 -7.49 6.19 5.54
CA GLY A 132 -6.76 5.09 4.92
C GLY A 132 -7.51 3.75 4.97
N TRP A 133 -8.06 3.39 6.13
CA TRP A 133 -8.86 2.17 6.26
C TRP A 133 -10.20 2.23 5.52
N VAL A 134 -10.81 3.41 5.44
CA VAL A 134 -12.03 3.62 4.64
C VAL A 134 -11.74 3.37 3.16
N TRP A 135 -10.65 3.94 2.64
CA TRP A 135 -10.21 3.71 1.25
C TRP A 135 -9.93 2.22 0.99
N LEU A 136 -9.22 1.53 1.89
CA LEU A 136 -8.95 0.09 1.73
C LEU A 136 -10.22 -0.75 1.72
N THR A 137 -11.24 -0.35 2.47
CA THR A 137 -12.52 -1.05 2.51
C THR A 137 -13.20 -0.96 1.15
N PHE A 138 -13.43 0.25 0.63
CA PHE A 138 -14.05 0.43 -0.69
C PHE A 138 -13.23 -0.20 -1.81
N ARG A 139 -11.90 -0.15 -1.71
CA ARG A 139 -11.01 -0.85 -2.63
C ARG A 139 -11.22 -2.36 -2.61
N GLY A 140 -11.34 -2.96 -1.42
CA GLY A 140 -11.63 -4.37 -1.24
C GLY A 140 -12.97 -4.81 -1.83
N LEU A 141 -13.96 -3.91 -1.92
CA LEU A 141 -15.25 -4.17 -2.54
C LEU A 141 -15.19 -4.24 -4.09
N TYR A 142 -14.17 -3.63 -4.73
CA TYR A 142 -14.09 -3.52 -6.18
C TYR A 142 -14.30 -4.84 -6.95
N PRO A 143 -13.57 -5.94 -6.68
CA PRO A 143 -13.74 -7.20 -7.43
C PRO A 143 -15.14 -7.81 -7.30
N LEU A 144 -15.87 -7.50 -6.22
CA LEU A 144 -17.21 -8.02 -5.96
C LEU A 144 -18.28 -7.28 -6.77
N VAL A 145 -18.10 -5.97 -6.95
CA VAL A 145 -19.05 -5.13 -7.68
C VAL A 145 -18.69 -4.97 -9.16
N PHE A 146 -17.50 -5.41 -9.58
CA PHE A 146 -17.04 -5.28 -10.96
C PHE A 146 -17.99 -5.93 -11.96
N ASP A 147 -18.40 -7.18 -11.69
CA ASP A 147 -19.28 -7.95 -12.59
C ASP A 147 -20.74 -7.44 -12.58
N LEU A 148 -21.10 -6.60 -11.61
CA LEU A 148 -22.42 -5.95 -11.54
C LEU A 148 -22.51 -4.70 -12.44
N GLY A 149 -21.39 -4.21 -12.95
CA GLY A 149 -21.33 -3.06 -13.85
C GLY A 149 -21.76 -1.73 -13.21
N VAL A 150 -22.16 -0.77 -14.04
CA VAL A 150 -22.64 0.55 -13.60
C VAL A 150 -24.12 0.43 -13.20
N PRO A 151 -24.56 0.99 -12.05
CA PRO A 151 -23.87 1.97 -11.19
C PRO A 151 -23.04 1.36 -10.04
N TRP A 152 -23.09 0.05 -9.82
CA TRP A 152 -22.45 -0.61 -8.68
C TRP A 152 -20.93 -0.42 -8.62
N LEU A 153 -20.27 -0.35 -9.78
CA LEU A 153 -18.85 -0.04 -9.87
C LEU A 153 -18.51 1.30 -9.20
N LEU A 154 -19.39 2.31 -9.33
CA LEU A 154 -19.19 3.65 -8.79
C LEU A 154 -19.24 3.65 -7.25
N VAL A 155 -19.93 2.69 -6.64
CA VAL A 155 -19.98 2.53 -5.18
C VAL A 155 -18.60 2.19 -4.60
N SER A 156 -17.73 1.54 -5.39
CA SER A 156 -16.33 1.29 -4.97
C SER A 156 -15.38 2.43 -5.33
N THR A 157 -15.59 3.10 -6.46
CA THR A 157 -14.59 4.06 -6.98
C THR A 157 -14.82 5.49 -6.52
N VAL A 158 -16.07 5.97 -6.45
CA VAL A 158 -16.36 7.36 -6.06
C VAL A 158 -15.93 7.65 -4.62
N PRO A 159 -16.24 6.79 -3.62
CA PRO A 159 -15.77 7.03 -2.26
C PRO A 159 -14.23 7.09 -2.15
N ASP A 160 -13.51 6.28 -2.93
CA ASP A 160 -12.04 6.31 -2.93
C ASP A 160 -11.49 7.65 -3.40
N TYR A 161 -12.05 8.24 -4.47
CA TYR A 161 -11.68 9.58 -4.92
C TYR A 161 -11.97 10.64 -3.84
N LEU A 162 -13.12 10.53 -3.16
CA LEU A 162 -13.49 11.45 -2.09
C LEU A 162 -12.54 11.34 -0.89
N VAL A 163 -12.09 10.13 -0.55
CA VAL A 163 -11.10 9.93 0.50
C VAL A 163 -9.76 10.55 0.13
N ILE A 164 -9.29 10.37 -1.10
CA ILE A 164 -8.04 11.00 -1.58
C ILE A 164 -8.16 12.53 -1.50
N ALA A 165 -9.30 13.10 -1.93
CA ALA A 165 -9.55 14.53 -1.82
C ALA A 165 -9.58 15.00 -0.35
N ALA A 166 -10.21 14.24 0.55
CA ALA A 166 -10.25 14.55 1.99
C ALA A 166 -8.86 14.48 2.64
N LEU A 167 -7.97 13.61 2.14
CA LEU A 167 -6.58 13.54 2.58
C LEU A 167 -5.77 14.75 2.07
N LEU A 168 -5.93 15.13 0.79
CA LEU A 168 -5.13 16.19 0.16
C LEU A 168 -5.58 17.61 0.49
N LEU A 169 -6.89 17.87 0.60
CA LEU A 169 -7.41 19.23 0.73
C LEU A 169 -6.83 19.99 1.94
N PRO A 170 -6.73 19.40 3.15
CA PRO A 170 -6.11 20.08 4.29
C PRO A 170 -4.61 20.33 4.09
N VAL A 171 -3.92 19.45 3.37
CA VAL A 171 -2.50 19.63 3.02
C VAL A 171 -2.35 20.83 2.09
N CYS A 172 -3.21 20.96 1.07
CA CYS A 172 -3.20 22.12 0.17
C CYS A 172 -3.47 23.42 0.92
N GLN A 173 -4.44 23.43 1.85
CA GLN A 173 -4.78 24.60 2.67
C GLN A 173 -3.66 25.03 3.63
N MET A 174 -2.74 24.13 3.99
CA MET A 174 -1.61 24.45 4.84
C MET A 174 -0.46 25.10 4.06
N VAL A 175 -0.35 24.82 2.76
CA VAL A 175 0.79 25.24 1.92
C VAL A 175 0.48 26.47 1.06
N LEU A 176 -0.79 26.72 0.76
CA LEU A 176 -1.27 27.85 -0.06
C LEU A 176 -1.80 28.99 0.81
#